data_AF-E0PGW2-F1
#
_entry.id   AF-E0PGW2-F1
#
_cell.length_a   1.000
_cell.length_b   1.000
_cell.length_c   1.000
_cell.angle_alpha   90.00
_cell.angle_beta   90.00
_cell.angle_gamma   90.00
#
_symmetry.space_group_name_H-M   'P 1'
#
loop_
_entity.id
_entity.type
_entity.pdbx_description
1 polymer ?
#
loop_
_entity_poly.entity_id
_entity_poly.type
_entity_poly.pdbx_seq_one_letter_code
_entity_poly.pdbx_strand_id
1 'polypeptide(L)'
;MLKVEVPVNMTYVEGFAEGEVVYTKEEAAKAFKDQEAASHLPYIYLSAGVSAKLFQETLVFAAESGAKFNGVLCGRATWAGSVQVYIEEGEAAARDWLRTQGRKNIEELNEVLAKTASSWTEKV
;
A
#
# COMPACT_ATOMS: atom_id res chain seq x y z
N MET A 1 -14.44 3.98 10.62
CA MET A 1 -13.19 3.63 9.91
C MET A 1 -13.19 4.35 8.57
N LEU A 2 -12.12 5.06 8.24
CA LEU A 2 -11.94 5.75 6.97
C LEU A 2 -11.09 4.89 6.03
N LYS A 3 -11.49 4.78 4.76
CA LYS A 3 -10.66 4.20 3.71
C LYS A 3 -10.16 5.34 2.84
N VAL A 4 -8.85 5.57 2.82
CA VAL A 4 -8.24 6.76 2.22
C VAL A 4 -7.05 6.40 1.34
N GLU A 5 -6.68 7.32 0.46
CA GLU A 5 -5.41 7.28 -0.26
C GLU A 5 -4.26 7.71 0.66
N VAL A 6 -3.03 7.40 0.25
CA VAL A 6 -1.85 8.04 0.84
C VAL A 6 -1.82 9.52 0.40
N PRO A 7 -1.31 10.44 1.23
CA PRO A 7 -1.45 11.88 0.99
C PRO A 7 -0.47 12.43 -0.06
N VAL A 8 0.33 11.56 -0.69
CA VAL A 8 1.34 11.91 -1.69
C VAL A 8 1.39 10.87 -2.80
N ASN A 9 1.70 11.32 -4.01
CA ASN A 9 2.04 10.41 -5.10
C ASN A 9 3.53 10.05 -5.01
N MET A 10 3.82 8.84 -4.51
CA MET A 10 5.18 8.36 -4.26
C MET A 10 6.06 8.33 -5.52
N THR A 11 5.47 8.25 -6.72
CA THR A 11 6.21 8.29 -7.99
C THR A 11 6.97 9.62 -8.22
N TYR A 12 6.65 10.67 -7.46
CA TYR A 12 7.31 11.97 -7.55
C TYR A 12 8.07 12.36 -6.26
N VAL A 13 8.29 11.40 -5.35
CA VAL A 13 9.02 11.61 -4.11
C VAL A 13 10.49 11.23 -4.30
N GLU A 14 11.40 12.06 -3.79
CA GLU A 14 12.84 11.79 -3.82
C GLU A 14 13.17 10.37 -3.30
N GLY A 15 13.97 9.63 -4.08
CA GLY A 15 14.36 8.24 -3.78
C GLY A 15 13.33 7.17 -4.17
N PHE A 16 12.12 7.56 -4.57
CA PHE A 16 11.11 6.69 -5.18
C PHE A 16 10.88 7.04 -6.66
N ALA A 17 11.06 8.30 -7.03
CA ALA A 17 10.89 8.78 -8.40
C ALA A 17 12.00 8.25 -9.32
N GLU A 18 11.60 7.75 -10.49
CA GLU A 18 12.51 7.41 -11.59
C GLU A 18 12.79 8.61 -12.52
N GLY A 19 12.04 9.71 -12.36
CA GLY A 19 12.09 10.89 -13.21
C GLY A 19 12.01 12.19 -12.42
N GLU A 20 11.00 13.01 -12.74
CA GLU A 20 10.77 14.29 -12.05
C GLU A 20 10.53 14.08 -10.55
N VAL A 21 11.22 14.87 -9.72
CA VAL A 21 11.04 14.91 -8.27
C VAL A 21 10.26 16.18 -7.94
N VAL A 22 9.07 16.00 -7.37
CA VAL A 22 8.18 17.11 -6.95
C VAL A 22 8.24 17.33 -5.45
N TYR A 23 8.52 16.27 -4.68
CA TYR A 23 8.59 16.33 -3.21
C TYR A 23 9.92 15.76 -2.70
N THR A 24 10.54 16.42 -1.74
CA THR A 24 11.60 15.77 -0.94
C THR A 24 11.01 14.69 -0.03
N LYS A 25 11.86 13.83 0.53
CA LYS A 25 11.40 12.84 1.53
C LYS A 25 10.79 13.52 2.76
N GLU A 26 11.34 14.64 3.20
CA GLU A 26 10.85 15.38 4.36
C GLU A 26 9.46 15.96 4.11
N GLU A 27 9.22 16.52 2.92
CA GLU A 27 7.90 17.04 2.52
C GLU A 27 6.86 15.92 2.47
N ALA A 28 7.22 14.79 1.86
CA ALA A 28 6.35 13.62 1.82
C ALA A 28 6.05 13.08 3.23
N ALA A 29 7.07 12.98 4.09
CA ALA A 29 6.90 12.55 5.47
C ALA A 29 6.01 13.49 6.28
N LYS A 30 6.12 14.81 6.04
CA LYS A 30 5.24 15.80 6.66
C LYS A 30 3.77 15.57 6.26
N ALA A 31 3.49 15.28 4.99
CA ALA A 31 2.12 15.01 4.54
C ALA A 31 1.49 13.78 5.24
N PHE A 32 2.26 12.73 5.52
CA PHE A 32 1.80 11.59 6.33
C PHE A 32 1.48 11.97 7.78
N LYS A 33 2.32 12.82 8.41
CA LYS A 33 2.04 13.34 9.76
C LYS A 33 0.79 14.22 9.79
N ASP A 34 0.63 15.07 8.79
CA ASP A 34 -0.55 15.95 8.66
C ASP A 34 -1.83 15.10 8.47
N GLN A 35 -1.76 14.01 7.70
CA GLN A 35 -2.87 13.07 7.54
C GLN A 35 -3.24 12.35 8.84
N GLU A 36 -2.25 11.89 9.62
CA GLU A 36 -2.49 11.30 10.95
C GLU A 36 -3.16 12.31 11.89
N ALA A 37 -2.71 13.56 11.89
CA ALA A 37 -3.28 14.63 12.72
C ALA A 37 -4.69 15.06 12.28
N ALA A 38 -5.09 14.79 11.03
CA ALA A 38 -6.36 15.22 10.47
C ALA A 38 -7.57 14.45 11.00
N SER A 39 -7.39 13.29 11.66
CA SER A 39 -8.50 12.51 12.20
C SER A 39 -8.15 11.67 13.42
N HIS A 40 -9.08 11.56 14.36
CA HIS A 40 -9.02 10.61 15.46
C HIS A 40 -9.63 9.24 15.10
N LEU A 41 -10.33 9.12 13.97
CA LEU A 41 -10.95 7.86 13.57
C LEU A 41 -9.89 6.86 13.06
N PRO A 42 -10.11 5.55 13.23
CA PRO A 42 -9.29 4.54 12.56
C PRO A 42 -9.33 4.72 11.04
N TYR A 43 -8.19 4.59 10.37
CA TYR A 43 -8.10 4.70 8.92
C TYR A 43 -7.19 3.64 8.30
N ILE A 44 -7.50 3.25 7.07
CA ILE A 44 -6.78 2.23 6.32
C ILE A 44 -6.47 2.76 4.92
N TYR A 45 -5.36 2.30 4.33
CA TYR A 45 -4.96 2.72 2.99
C TYR A 45 -5.57 1.84 1.90
N LEU A 46 -5.87 2.47 0.76
CA LEU A 46 -6.14 1.81 -0.51
C LEU A 46 -4.90 1.88 -1.41
N SER A 47 -4.69 0.88 -2.27
CA SER A 47 -3.45 0.78 -3.07
C SER A 47 -3.45 1.58 -4.38
N ALA A 48 -4.55 2.23 -4.74
CA ALA A 48 -4.74 3.09 -5.92
C ALA A 48 -4.35 2.52 -7.31
N GLY A 49 -3.87 1.28 -7.40
CA GLY A 49 -3.40 0.68 -8.65
C GLY A 49 -1.88 0.75 -8.85
N VAL A 50 -1.11 1.14 -7.83
CA VAL A 50 0.35 0.98 -7.86
C VAL A 50 0.74 -0.50 -7.76
N SER A 51 2.00 -0.81 -8.10
CA SER A 51 2.54 -2.18 -7.97
C SER A 51 2.55 -2.65 -6.52
N ALA A 52 2.55 -3.98 -6.29
CA ALA A 52 2.64 -4.55 -4.94
C ALA A 52 3.85 -4.03 -4.17
N LYS A 53 5.01 -4.02 -4.83
CA LYS A 53 6.27 -3.54 -4.26
C LYS A 53 6.20 -2.06 -3.87
N LEU A 54 5.76 -1.19 -4.78
CA LEU A 54 5.66 0.25 -4.48
C LEU A 54 4.68 0.51 -3.34
N PHE A 55 3.56 -0.22 -3.29
CA PHE A 55 2.62 -0.09 -2.18
C PHE A 55 3.23 -0.51 -0.85
N GLN A 56 3.93 -1.65 -0.80
CA GLN A 56 4.62 -2.13 0.40
C GLN A 56 5.68 -1.13 0.89
N GLU A 57 6.51 -0.60 -0.01
CA GLU A 57 7.51 0.42 0.31
C GLU A 57 6.86 1.71 0.82
N THR A 58 5.68 2.07 0.27
CA THR A 58 4.89 3.21 0.75
C THR A 58 4.40 3.00 2.18
N LEU A 59 3.98 1.78 2.55
CA LEU A 59 3.53 1.48 3.93
C LEU A 59 4.68 1.58 4.94
N VAL A 60 5.87 1.13 4.56
CA VAL A 60 7.09 1.30 5.36
C VAL A 60 7.38 2.78 5.56
N PHE A 61 7.39 3.55 4.46
CA PHE A 61 7.63 4.99 4.52
C PHE A 61 6.58 5.74 5.35
N ALA A 62 5.30 5.36 5.25
CA ALA A 62 4.22 5.94 6.04
C ALA A 62 4.46 5.73 7.54
N ALA A 63 4.80 4.50 7.95
CA ALA A 63 5.09 4.18 9.35
C ALA A 63 6.34 4.92 9.86
N GLU A 64 7.42 4.95 9.09
CA GLU A 64 8.65 5.71 9.40
C GLU A 64 8.39 7.21 9.51
N SER A 65 7.44 7.72 8.72
CA SER A 65 7.00 9.12 8.75
C SER A 65 6.08 9.42 9.95
N GLY A 66 5.65 8.41 10.71
CA GLY A 66 4.83 8.57 11.91
C GLY A 66 3.33 8.43 11.70
N ALA A 67 2.88 7.95 10.53
CA ALA A 67 1.48 7.61 10.31
C ALA A 67 1.09 6.38 11.15
N LYS A 68 -0.05 6.44 11.85
CA LYS A 68 -0.58 5.32 12.65
C LYS A 68 -1.80 4.69 11.98
N PHE A 69 -1.62 4.32 10.71
CA PHE A 69 -2.66 3.68 9.92
C PHE A 69 -2.98 2.28 10.46
N ASN A 70 -4.22 1.84 10.28
CA ASN A 70 -4.78 0.67 10.96
C ASN A 70 -4.95 -0.57 10.07
N GLY A 71 -4.25 -0.58 8.94
CA GLY A 71 -4.31 -1.65 7.94
C GLY A 71 -4.58 -1.13 6.53
N VAL A 72 -4.98 -2.03 5.65
CA VAL A 72 -5.19 -1.74 4.22
C VAL A 72 -6.40 -2.47 3.68
N LEU A 73 -6.98 -1.93 2.62
CA LEU A 73 -7.90 -2.65 1.74
C LEU A 73 -7.30 -2.66 0.33
N CYS A 74 -6.38 -3.60 0.12
CA CYS A 74 -5.61 -3.77 -1.11
C CYS A 74 -6.32 -4.76 -2.07
N GLY A 75 -6.38 -4.39 -3.35
CA GLY A 75 -7.01 -5.21 -4.39
C GLY A 75 -6.06 -5.48 -5.55
N ARG A 76 -6.07 -4.59 -6.56
CA ARG A 76 -5.33 -4.75 -7.82
C ARG A 76 -3.85 -5.13 -7.63
N ALA A 77 -3.17 -4.54 -6.65
CA ALA A 77 -1.76 -4.85 -6.41
C ALA A 77 -1.53 -6.33 -6.04
N THR A 78 -2.54 -7.02 -5.49
CA THR A 78 -2.46 -8.44 -5.15
C THR A 78 -2.80 -9.34 -6.33
N TRP A 79 -3.85 -9.04 -7.11
CA TRP A 79 -4.45 -10.00 -8.06
C TRP A 79 -4.50 -9.55 -9.52
N ALA A 80 -4.08 -8.33 -9.89
CA ALA A 80 -4.25 -7.82 -11.26
C ALA A 80 -3.60 -8.71 -12.33
N GLY A 81 -2.44 -9.32 -12.05
CA GLY A 81 -1.76 -10.23 -12.98
C GLY A 81 -2.58 -11.48 -13.33
N SER A 82 -3.47 -11.93 -12.43
CA SER A 82 -4.34 -13.09 -12.71
C SER A 82 -5.35 -12.82 -13.83
N VAL A 83 -5.67 -11.56 -14.13
CA VAL A 83 -6.65 -11.20 -15.16
C VAL A 83 -6.14 -11.59 -16.54
N GLN A 84 -4.88 -11.27 -16.85
CA GLN A 84 -4.27 -11.63 -18.12
C GLN A 84 -4.15 -13.15 -18.28
N VAL A 85 -3.61 -13.83 -17.25
CA VAL A 85 -3.49 -15.30 -17.23
C VAL A 85 -4.85 -15.96 -17.42
N TYR A 86 -5.90 -15.44 -16.80
CA TYR A 86 -7.24 -15.99 -16.97
C TYR A 86 -7.76 -15.85 -18.40
N ILE A 87 -7.56 -14.69 -19.02
CA ILE A 87 -8.04 -14.41 -20.39
C ILE A 87 -7.26 -15.25 -21.42
N GLU A 88 -5.95 -15.37 -21.25
CA GLU A 88 -5.06 -15.99 -22.24
C GLU A 88 -4.89 -17.51 -22.03
N GLU A 89 -4.90 -17.98 -20.78
CA GLU A 89 -4.54 -19.37 -20.40
C GLU A 89 -5.68 -20.11 -19.66
N GLY A 90 -6.77 -19.42 -19.33
CA GLY A 90 -7.97 -20.00 -18.74
C GLY A 90 -7.93 -20.18 -17.22
N GLU A 91 -9.01 -20.77 -16.68
CA GLU A 91 -9.27 -20.84 -15.24
C GLU A 91 -8.18 -21.58 -14.44
N ALA A 92 -7.69 -22.71 -14.96
CA ALA A 92 -6.72 -23.54 -14.25
C ALA A 92 -5.38 -22.82 -14.05
N ALA A 93 -4.88 -22.15 -15.09
CA ALA A 93 -3.66 -21.35 -15.04
C ALA A 93 -3.82 -20.15 -14.09
N ALA A 94 -4.96 -19.44 -14.15
CA ALA A 94 -5.23 -18.32 -13.25
C ALA A 94 -5.29 -18.77 -11.78
N ARG A 95 -5.89 -19.93 -11.50
CA ARG A 95 -5.89 -20.52 -10.14
C ARG A 95 -4.48 -20.85 -9.66
N ASP A 96 -3.62 -21.36 -10.53
CA ASP A 96 -2.22 -21.64 -10.19
C ASP A 96 -1.43 -20.35 -9.92
N TRP A 97 -1.63 -19.33 -10.77
CA TRP A 97 -1.06 -17.99 -10.56
C TRP A 97 -1.50 -17.39 -9.22
N LEU A 98 -2.77 -17.53 -8.85
CA LEU A 98 -3.28 -17.07 -7.56
C LEU A 98 -2.66 -17.83 -6.38
N ARG A 99 -2.42 -19.14 -6.51
CA ARG A 99 -1.77 -19.96 -5.48
C ARG A 99 -0.27 -19.71 -5.34
N THR A 100 0.37 -19.16 -6.37
CA THR A 100 1.80 -18.86 -6.42
C THR A 100 2.05 -17.36 -6.27
N GLN A 101 2.00 -16.60 -7.35
CA GLN A 101 2.32 -15.17 -7.34
C GLN A 101 1.29 -14.35 -6.57
N GLY A 102 -0.01 -14.63 -6.70
CA GLY A 102 -1.05 -13.94 -5.92
C GLY A 102 -0.89 -14.15 -4.42
N ARG A 103 -0.59 -15.39 -4.02
CA ARG A 103 -0.28 -15.77 -2.63
C ARG A 103 0.98 -15.07 -2.12
N LYS A 104 2.06 -15.07 -2.91
CA LYS A 104 3.29 -14.34 -2.58
C LYS A 104 3.02 -12.86 -2.34
N ASN A 105 2.26 -12.21 -3.23
CA ASN A 105 1.91 -10.79 -3.10
C ASN A 105 1.18 -10.47 -1.78
N ILE A 106 0.26 -11.34 -1.34
CA ILE A 106 -0.48 -11.12 -0.09
C ILE A 106 0.33 -11.50 1.15
N GLU A 107 1.18 -12.53 1.08
CA GLU A 107 2.06 -12.93 2.18
C GLU A 107 3.12 -11.84 2.46
N GLU A 108 3.79 -11.32 1.43
CA GLU A 108 4.73 -10.21 1.57
C GLU A 108 4.06 -8.94 2.11
N LEU A 109 2.84 -8.64 1.65
CA LEU A 109 2.05 -7.53 2.19
C LEU A 109 1.73 -7.74 3.68
N ASN A 110 1.36 -8.95 4.09
CA ASN A 110 1.06 -9.26 5.49
C ASN A 110 2.30 -9.09 6.38
N GLU A 111 3.48 -9.49 5.92
CA GLU A 111 4.74 -9.27 6.64
C GLU A 111 5.05 -7.79 6.83
N VAL A 112 4.78 -6.95 5.83
CA VAL A 112 4.93 -5.49 5.94
C VAL A 112 3.91 -4.92 6.91
N LEU A 113 2.64 -5.33 6.83
CA LEU A 113 1.59 -4.85 7.74
C LEU A 113 1.91 -5.16 9.20
N ALA A 114 2.46 -6.35 9.48
CA ALA A 114 2.86 -6.75 10.83
C ALA A 114 3.94 -5.83 11.45
N LYS A 115 4.70 -5.10 10.62
CA LYS A 115 5.77 -4.19 11.05
C LYS A 115 5.37 -2.72 11.04
N THR A 116 4.30 -2.37 10.34
CA THR A 116 3.98 -0.97 9.97
C THR A 116 2.62 -0.49 10.45
N ALA A 117 1.60 -1.36 10.52
CA ALA A 117 0.26 -0.99 10.93
C ALA A 117 0.12 -0.93 12.46
N SER A 118 -0.69 0.00 12.96
CA SER A 118 -1.05 0.12 14.38
C SER A 118 -2.47 -0.41 14.64
N SER A 119 -2.74 -0.98 15.82
CA SER A 119 -4.07 -1.52 16.11
C SER A 119 -5.13 -0.41 16.10
N TRP A 120 -6.27 -0.65 15.45
CA TRP A 120 -7.39 0.29 15.48
C TRP A 120 -7.93 0.51 16.88
N THR A 121 -7.76 -0.45 17.80
CA THR A 121 -8.20 -0.37 19.20
C THR A 121 -7.46 0.70 19.99
N GLU A 122 -6.33 1.22 19.51
CA GLU A 122 -5.62 2.33 20.15
C GLU A 122 -6.30 3.69 19.89
N LYS A 123 -7.22 3.76 18.92
CA LYS A 123 -7.96 4.97 18.54
C LYS A 123 -9.43 4.98 19.03
N VAL A 124 -9.87 3.99 19.80
CA VAL A 124 -11.25 3.84 20.28
C VAL A 124 -11.30 3.63 21.79
#